data_AF-A0A8S3Z9R8-F1
#
_entry.id   AF-A0A8S3Z9R8-F1
#
_cell.length_a   1.000
_cell.length_b   1.000
_cell.length_c   1.000
_cell.angle_alpha   90.00
_cell.angle_beta   90.00
_cell.angle_gamma   90.00
#
_symmetry.space_group_name_H-M   'P 1'
#
loop_
_entity.id
_entity.type
_entity.pdbx_description
1 polymer ?
#
loop_
_entity_poly.entity_id
_entity_poly.type
_entity_poly.pdbx_seq_one_letter_code
_entity_poly.pdbx_strand_id
1 'polypeptide(L)'
;MAAPEGTAKNEDQSENLMFDLSNLRNRIRNFIDKQHYDCALFWADKLVSLSDAVEDVFWYAQAMYYTGQYHSAIHLLTSRKLDKTYSACRYLTAKCYYECKEWQEALNILEMADMSFSSIPSVTNSSLNESLQELDANFPIKNYGNSICLLRGKIYEAMDNRSLASDCYREALRLDVYCFEALELLINHHMLTAQEEKDLINSLPLSSQCSPGEADLVRSLYESRMKKYDCPGKVEIPAPLAPLCDNMDVVVSKAERHLYNCNFRTAYKITSRILDMDPYNRQCLPIHIAVLVELKKF
;
A
#
# COMPACT_ATOMS: atom_id res chain seq x y z
N MET A 1 17.37 -80.46 4.07
CA MET A 1 16.71 -80.28 5.38
C MET A 1 17.69 -79.53 6.26
N ALA A 2 17.43 -78.35 6.84
CA ALA A 2 16.35 -77.38 6.79
C ALA A 2 16.95 -76.05 7.33
N ALA A 3 16.50 -74.89 6.81
CA ALA A 3 16.79 -73.51 7.27
C ALA A 3 16.03 -73.19 8.58
N PRO A 4 15.96 -71.94 9.15
CA PRO A 4 16.48 -70.60 8.76
C PRO A 4 17.14 -69.84 9.96
N GLU A 5 17.67 -68.61 9.86
CA GLU A 5 17.01 -67.32 10.16
C GLU A 5 18.10 -66.22 10.00
N GLY A 6 17.87 -65.11 9.28
CA GLY A 6 17.31 -63.87 9.86
C GLY A 6 18.41 -63.16 10.68
N THR A 7 18.93 -61.98 10.35
CA THR A 7 18.25 -60.76 9.91
C THR A 7 19.30 -59.76 9.39
N ALA A 8 19.09 -59.29 8.16
CA ALA A 8 19.53 -57.96 7.76
C ALA A 8 18.65 -56.94 8.50
N LYS A 9 19.24 -56.22 9.46
CA LYS A 9 18.78 -54.91 9.94
C LYS A 9 19.89 -53.96 9.45
N ASN A 10 19.77 -53.20 8.36
CA ASN A 10 18.73 -52.23 8.02
C ASN A 10 18.32 -51.38 9.23
N GLU A 11 19.30 -50.98 10.02
CA GLU A 11 19.21 -49.89 10.99
C GLU A 11 20.39 -48.96 10.67
N ASP A 12 20.22 -48.13 9.63
CA ASP A 12 20.93 -46.84 9.41
C ASP A 12 20.65 -46.28 7.99
N GLN A 13 19.37 -46.25 7.61
CA GLN A 13 18.86 -45.41 6.51
C GLN A 13 17.79 -44.43 7.02
N SER A 14 17.95 -44.00 8.26
CA SER A 14 17.30 -42.78 8.77
C SER A 14 18.17 -41.59 8.40
N GLU A 15 18.55 -41.47 7.12
CA GLU A 15 19.11 -40.23 6.61
C GLU A 15 18.04 -39.16 6.80
N ASN A 16 18.33 -38.22 7.70
CA ASN A 16 17.60 -36.99 7.90
C ASN A 16 17.32 -36.31 6.56
N LEU A 17 16.17 -36.61 5.94
CA LEU A 17 15.45 -35.71 5.05
C LEU A 17 14.93 -34.56 5.89
N MET A 18 15.84 -33.75 6.41
CA MET A 18 15.52 -32.47 7.01
C MET A 18 15.11 -31.57 5.84
N PHE A 19 13.85 -31.72 5.41
CA PHE A 19 13.26 -30.95 4.32
C PHE A 19 13.46 -29.47 4.63
N ASP A 20 14.23 -28.76 3.80
CA ASP A 20 14.54 -27.36 4.06
C ASP A 20 13.31 -26.48 3.79
N LEU A 21 12.58 -26.21 4.86
CA LEU A 21 11.41 -25.34 4.88
C LEU A 21 11.74 -23.92 4.37
N SER A 22 12.99 -23.47 4.52
CA SER A 22 13.45 -22.16 4.05
C SER A 22 13.47 -22.10 2.52
N ASN A 23 13.92 -23.17 1.87
CA ASN A 23 13.86 -23.29 0.41
C ASN A 23 12.41 -23.29 -0.10
N LEU A 24 11.49 -23.91 0.63
CA LEU A 24 10.07 -23.89 0.26
C LEU A 24 9.47 -22.48 0.41
N ARG A 25 9.76 -21.76 1.50
CA ARG A 25 9.36 -20.35 1.69
C ARG A 25 9.82 -19.47 0.54
N ASN A 26 11.09 -19.58 0.14
CA ASN A 26 11.65 -18.81 -0.97
C ASN A 26 10.98 -19.14 -2.30
N ARG A 27 10.61 -20.42 -2.54
CA ARG A 27 9.86 -20.82 -3.73
C ARG A 27 8.46 -20.21 -3.76
N ILE A 28 7.76 -20.17 -2.63
CA ILE A 28 6.42 -19.56 -2.53
C ILE A 28 6.50 -18.06 -2.84
N ARG A 29 7.46 -17.33 -2.26
CA ARG A 29 7.68 -15.91 -2.57
C ARG A 29 7.95 -15.70 -4.07
N ASN A 30 8.80 -16.52 -4.66
CA ASN A 30 9.05 -16.48 -6.11
C ASN A 30 7.80 -16.79 -6.96
N PHE A 31 6.89 -17.66 -6.50
CA PHE A 31 5.61 -17.87 -7.19
C PHE A 31 4.71 -16.65 -7.10
N ILE A 32 4.69 -15.94 -5.96
CA ILE A 32 3.95 -14.69 -5.79
C ILE A 32 4.53 -13.61 -6.72
N ASP A 33 5.86 -13.47 -6.76
CA ASP A 33 6.56 -12.51 -7.64
C ASP A 33 6.29 -12.79 -9.13
N LYS A 34 6.16 -14.07 -9.50
CA LYS A 34 5.79 -14.51 -10.85
C LYS A 34 4.29 -14.49 -11.13
N GLN A 35 3.45 -14.06 -10.19
CA GLN A 35 1.99 -14.02 -10.31
C GLN A 35 1.34 -15.41 -10.51
N HIS A 36 2.00 -16.48 -10.09
CA HIS A 36 1.46 -17.85 -10.13
C HIS A 36 0.76 -18.20 -8.82
N TYR A 37 -0.40 -17.61 -8.57
CA TYR A 37 -1.08 -17.66 -7.27
C TYR A 37 -1.59 -19.05 -6.88
N ASP A 38 -2.06 -19.87 -7.82
CA ASP A 38 -2.51 -21.24 -7.52
C ASP A 38 -1.37 -22.15 -7.05
N CYS A 39 -0.18 -21.97 -7.65
CA CYS A 39 1.03 -22.67 -7.22
C CYS A 39 1.44 -22.22 -5.82
N ALA A 40 1.44 -20.90 -5.57
CA ALA A 40 1.73 -20.35 -4.26
C ALA A 40 0.76 -20.88 -3.19
N LEU A 41 -0.55 -20.90 -3.49
CA LEU A 41 -1.58 -21.40 -2.59
C LEU A 41 -1.38 -22.88 -2.24
N PHE A 42 -1.16 -23.74 -3.25
CA PHE A 42 -0.96 -25.17 -3.05
C PHE A 42 0.24 -25.47 -2.15
N TRP A 43 1.38 -24.82 -2.40
CA TRP A 43 2.60 -25.05 -1.63
C TRP A 43 2.56 -24.37 -0.25
N ALA A 44 1.91 -23.22 -0.11
CA ALA A 44 1.75 -22.53 1.17
C ALA A 44 0.87 -23.33 2.14
N ASP A 45 -0.22 -23.95 1.66
CA ASP A 45 -1.05 -24.86 2.46
C ASP A 45 -0.23 -26.02 3.07
N LYS A 46 0.65 -26.62 2.27
CA LYS A 46 1.55 -27.70 2.73
C LYS A 46 2.61 -27.17 3.69
N LEU A 47 3.15 -25.99 3.45
CA LEU A 47 4.13 -25.38 4.33
C LEU A 47 3.55 -25.07 5.71
N VAL A 48 2.33 -24.51 5.78
CA VAL A 48 1.63 -24.24 7.04
C VAL A 48 1.42 -25.54 7.83
N SER A 49 1.04 -26.62 7.16
CA SER A 49 0.87 -27.94 7.79
C SER A 49 2.17 -28.53 8.33
N LEU A 50 3.33 -28.13 7.79
CA LEU A 50 4.65 -28.65 8.17
C LEU A 50 5.34 -27.82 9.28
N SER A 51 5.23 -26.50 9.24
CA SER A 51 5.99 -25.61 10.13
C SER A 51 5.13 -24.92 11.20
N ASP A 52 3.82 -24.79 10.97
CA ASP A 52 2.86 -24.01 11.78
C ASP A 52 3.32 -22.60 12.20
N ALA A 53 4.32 -22.04 11.52
CA ALA A 53 4.89 -20.74 11.86
C ALA A 53 3.96 -19.61 11.43
N VAL A 54 3.90 -18.54 12.22
CA VAL A 54 3.03 -17.37 11.94
C VAL A 54 3.32 -16.78 10.56
N GLU A 55 4.60 -16.71 10.18
CA GLU A 55 5.00 -16.21 8.86
C GLU A 55 4.41 -17.06 7.73
N ASP A 56 4.43 -18.38 7.87
CA ASP A 56 3.91 -19.30 6.84
C ASP A 56 2.39 -19.17 6.71
N VAL A 57 1.70 -19.00 7.85
CA VAL A 57 0.25 -18.74 7.88
C VAL A 57 -0.07 -17.42 7.20
N PHE A 58 0.74 -16.39 7.43
CA PHE A 58 0.58 -15.09 6.77
C PHE A 58 0.75 -15.20 5.25
N TRP A 59 1.80 -15.88 4.76
CA TRP A 59 2.00 -16.08 3.32
C TRP A 59 0.91 -16.93 2.69
N TYR A 60 0.35 -17.90 3.43
CA TYR A 60 -0.80 -18.66 2.97
C TYR A 60 -2.06 -17.80 2.86
N ALA A 61 -2.35 -16.98 3.88
CA ALA A 61 -3.44 -16.00 3.82
C ALA A 61 -3.24 -14.98 2.69
N GLN A 62 -2.00 -14.56 2.44
CA GLN A 62 -1.66 -13.65 1.35
C GLN A 62 -1.91 -14.31 -0.02
N ALA A 63 -1.57 -15.58 -0.19
CA ALA A 63 -1.88 -16.34 -1.40
C ALA A 63 -3.40 -16.49 -1.59
N MET A 64 -4.15 -16.79 -0.51
CA MET A 64 -5.62 -16.82 -0.54
C MET A 64 -6.22 -15.49 -1.00
N TYR A 65 -5.70 -14.37 -0.48
CA TYR A 65 -6.10 -13.02 -0.89
C TYR A 65 -5.93 -12.81 -2.40
N TYR A 66 -4.76 -13.17 -2.96
CA TYR A 66 -4.53 -13.03 -4.42
C TYR A 66 -5.43 -13.95 -5.27
N THR A 67 -5.86 -15.09 -4.74
CA THR A 67 -6.84 -15.97 -5.42
C THR A 67 -8.29 -15.54 -5.23
N GLY A 68 -8.56 -14.44 -4.49
CA GLY A 68 -9.91 -13.93 -4.22
C GLY A 68 -10.68 -14.68 -3.13
N GLN A 69 -10.04 -15.58 -2.38
CA GLN A 69 -10.67 -16.36 -1.31
C GLN A 69 -10.64 -15.60 0.03
N TYR A 70 -11.27 -14.43 0.06
CA TYR A 70 -11.16 -13.49 1.18
C TYR A 70 -11.71 -14.03 2.51
N HIS A 71 -12.89 -14.65 2.52
CA HIS A 71 -13.47 -15.23 3.74
C HIS A 71 -12.63 -16.37 4.31
N SER A 72 -12.02 -17.19 3.45
CA SER A 72 -11.10 -18.26 3.87
C SER A 72 -9.87 -17.68 4.57
N ALA A 73 -9.29 -16.61 4.01
CA ALA A 73 -8.15 -15.91 4.60
C ALA A 73 -8.52 -15.28 5.96
N ILE A 74 -9.68 -14.64 6.06
CA ILE A 74 -10.21 -14.07 7.31
C ILE A 74 -10.35 -15.17 8.37
N HIS A 75 -10.99 -16.29 8.04
CA HIS A 75 -11.19 -17.39 8.97
C HIS A 75 -9.86 -17.98 9.45
N LEU A 76 -8.88 -18.14 8.55
CA LEU A 76 -7.55 -18.63 8.89
C LEU A 76 -6.84 -17.73 9.91
N LEU A 77 -6.87 -16.41 9.70
CA LEU A 77 -6.19 -15.45 10.57
C LEU A 77 -6.89 -15.27 11.93
N THR A 78 -8.23 -15.22 11.92
CA THR A 78 -9.06 -15.02 13.13
C THR A 78 -9.12 -16.27 14.02
N SER A 79 -9.24 -17.47 13.43
CA SER A 79 -9.25 -18.74 14.20
C SER A 79 -7.98 -18.95 15.02
N ARG A 80 -6.85 -18.45 14.52
CA ARG A 80 -5.53 -18.48 15.17
C ARG A 80 -5.22 -17.23 16.00
N LYS A 81 -6.13 -16.26 16.07
CA LYS A 81 -6.00 -14.96 16.79
C LYS A 81 -4.78 -14.14 16.35
N LEU A 82 -4.36 -14.28 15.10
CA LEU A 82 -3.20 -13.58 14.54
C LEU A 82 -3.48 -12.10 14.25
N ASP A 83 -4.75 -11.78 13.98
CA ASP A 83 -5.28 -10.42 13.81
C ASP A 83 -5.09 -9.53 15.04
N LYS A 84 -5.04 -10.14 16.23
CA LYS A 84 -4.84 -9.42 17.50
C LYS A 84 -3.37 -9.25 17.85
N THR A 85 -2.51 -10.16 17.40
CA THR A 85 -1.10 -10.24 17.78
C THR A 85 -0.17 -9.48 16.84
N TYR A 86 -0.40 -9.53 15.52
CA TYR A 86 0.51 -8.94 14.52
C TYR A 86 -0.19 -7.88 13.67
N SER A 87 0.45 -6.73 13.46
CA SER A 87 -0.12 -5.64 12.66
C SER A 87 -0.30 -6.04 11.19
N ALA A 88 0.64 -6.83 10.65
CA ALA A 88 0.58 -7.38 9.31
C ALA A 88 -0.66 -8.25 9.08
N CYS A 89 -0.94 -9.15 10.02
CA CYS A 89 -2.11 -10.04 9.96
C CYS A 89 -3.41 -9.25 10.15
N ARG A 90 -3.41 -8.24 11.03
CA ARG A 90 -4.54 -7.32 11.21
C ARG A 90 -4.86 -6.56 9.93
N TYR A 91 -3.84 -5.98 9.30
CA TYR A 91 -3.97 -5.27 8.03
C TYR A 91 -4.54 -6.19 6.95
N LEU A 92 -3.97 -7.39 6.78
CA LEU A 92 -4.44 -8.34 5.77
C LEU A 92 -5.89 -8.78 6.02
N THR A 93 -6.26 -9.03 7.29
CA THR A 93 -7.63 -9.38 7.68
C THR A 93 -8.61 -8.25 7.34
N ALA A 94 -8.29 -7.01 7.74
CA ALA A 94 -9.11 -5.85 7.42
C ALA A 94 -9.20 -5.61 5.90
N LYS A 95 -8.11 -5.84 5.17
CA LYS A 95 -8.09 -5.74 3.71
C LYS A 95 -9.01 -6.76 3.06
N CYS A 96 -9.05 -7.99 3.57
CA CYS A 96 -10.00 -9.01 3.10
C CYS A 96 -11.45 -8.60 3.36
N TYR A 97 -11.77 -8.06 4.55
CA TYR A 97 -13.12 -7.55 4.85
C TYR A 97 -13.51 -6.37 3.95
N TYR A 98 -12.55 -5.49 3.64
CA TYR A 98 -12.72 -4.40 2.67
C TYR A 98 -13.09 -4.95 1.27
N GLU A 99 -12.38 -5.95 0.76
CA GLU A 99 -12.76 -6.56 -0.54
C GLU A 99 -14.15 -7.25 -0.49
N CYS A 100 -14.53 -7.81 0.67
CA CYS A 100 -15.87 -8.36 0.89
C CYS A 100 -16.97 -7.29 1.04
N LYS A 101 -16.63 -5.99 1.06
CA LYS A 101 -17.54 -4.87 1.33
C LYS A 101 -18.16 -4.87 2.73
N GLU A 102 -17.55 -5.56 3.68
CA GLU A 102 -17.93 -5.59 5.08
C GLU A 102 -17.18 -4.49 5.84
N TRP A 103 -17.51 -3.24 5.54
CA TRP A 103 -16.76 -2.07 6.01
C TRP A 103 -16.70 -1.96 7.54
N GLN A 104 -17.81 -2.27 8.22
CA GLN A 104 -17.89 -2.15 9.68
C GLN A 104 -16.97 -3.14 10.38
N GLU A 105 -16.92 -4.38 9.90
CA GLU A 105 -16.02 -5.41 10.43
C GLU A 105 -14.56 -5.07 10.12
N ALA A 106 -14.27 -4.57 8.92
CA ALA A 106 -12.94 -4.08 8.57
C ALA A 106 -12.47 -2.99 9.54
N LEU A 107 -13.35 -2.03 9.87
CA LEU A 107 -13.05 -0.97 10.81
C LEU A 107 -12.83 -1.49 12.23
N ASN A 108 -13.71 -2.37 12.72
CA ASN A 108 -13.57 -3.00 14.04
C ASN A 108 -12.21 -3.69 14.19
N ILE A 109 -11.77 -4.40 13.15
CA ILE A 109 -10.47 -5.09 13.16
C ILE A 109 -9.29 -4.10 13.25
N LEU A 110 -9.37 -2.95 12.57
CA LEU A 110 -8.34 -1.92 12.61
C LEU A 110 -8.33 -1.14 13.93
N GLU A 111 -9.50 -0.79 14.47
CA GLU A 111 -9.65 -0.02 15.72
C GLU A 111 -9.19 -0.79 16.97
N MET A 112 -9.10 -2.13 16.92
CA MET A 112 -8.40 -2.90 17.95
C MET A 112 -6.96 -2.43 18.20
N ALA A 113 -6.36 -1.73 17.23
CA ALA A 113 -5.06 -1.08 17.34
C ALA A 113 -5.13 0.30 18.02
N ASP A 114 -6.19 1.09 17.83
CA ASP A 114 -6.23 2.52 18.23
C ASP A 114 -6.47 2.73 19.74
N MET A 115 -6.95 1.69 20.44
CA MET A 115 -6.89 1.63 21.91
C MET A 115 -5.43 1.70 22.45
N SER A 116 -4.42 1.65 21.56
CA SER A 116 -3.00 1.88 21.89
C SER A 116 -2.39 3.17 21.33
N PHE A 117 -3.10 3.93 20.48
CA PHE A 117 -2.61 5.21 19.91
C PHE A 117 -3.32 6.45 20.46
N SER A 118 -4.50 6.29 21.07
CA SER A 118 -5.09 7.38 21.83
C SER A 118 -4.27 7.63 23.09
N SER A 119 -3.61 8.78 23.10
CA SER A 119 -2.94 9.40 24.24
C SER A 119 -3.93 9.66 25.38
N ILE A 120 -4.34 8.60 26.06
CA ILE A 120 -4.86 8.64 27.42
C ILE A 120 -3.77 7.95 28.26
N PRO A 121 -3.10 8.64 29.20
CA PRO A 121 -2.13 8.01 30.08
C PRO A 121 -2.87 7.11 31.07
N SER A 122 -3.26 5.91 30.63
CA SER A 122 -3.70 4.85 31.53
C SER A 122 -2.47 4.06 31.95
N VAL A 123 -2.08 4.27 33.19
CA VAL A 123 -0.79 3.95 33.83
C VAL A 123 -0.59 2.43 34.06
N THR A 124 -1.23 1.55 33.28
CA THR A 124 -1.27 0.11 33.61
C THR A 124 -0.87 -0.86 32.50
N ASN A 125 -0.66 -0.44 31.24
CA ASN A 125 -0.43 -1.37 30.11
C ASN A 125 0.87 -1.16 29.33
N SER A 126 1.91 -0.55 29.91
CA SER A 126 3.18 -0.32 29.19
C SER A 126 3.93 -1.61 28.84
N SER A 127 3.88 -2.65 29.69
CA SER A 127 4.65 -3.90 29.51
C SER A 127 4.12 -4.82 28.41
N LEU A 128 2.80 -4.87 28.20
CA LEU A 128 2.19 -5.65 27.11
C LEU A 128 2.36 -4.96 25.75
N ASN A 129 2.35 -3.62 25.74
CA ASN A 129 2.58 -2.84 24.51
C ASN A 129 4.02 -2.98 24.02
N GLU A 130 5.02 -2.97 24.90
CA GLU A 130 6.42 -3.24 24.54
C GLU A 130 6.57 -4.66 23.95
N SER A 131 5.94 -5.67 24.55
CA SER A 131 6.02 -7.06 24.08
C SER A 131 5.37 -7.26 22.70
N LEU A 132 4.24 -6.60 22.41
CA LEU A 132 3.58 -6.66 21.09
C LEU A 132 4.36 -5.89 20.04
N GLN A 133 4.98 -4.76 20.40
CA GLN A 133 5.80 -3.97 19.49
C GLN A 133 7.12 -4.68 19.14
N GLU A 134 7.69 -5.47 20.06
CA GLU A 134 8.83 -6.35 19.82
C GLU A 134 8.48 -7.56 18.91
N LEU A 135 7.29 -8.15 19.07
CA LEU A 135 6.82 -9.23 18.18
C LEU A 135 6.59 -8.73 16.76
N ASP A 136 6.05 -7.52 16.61
CA ASP A 136 5.84 -6.88 15.32
C ASP A 136 7.17 -6.44 14.67
N ALA A 137 8.16 -6.04 15.48
CA ALA A 137 9.50 -5.68 15.02
C ALA A 137 10.30 -6.87 14.43
N ASN A 138 9.97 -8.10 14.86
CA ASN A 138 10.57 -9.34 14.37
C ASN A 138 9.85 -9.93 13.15
N PHE A 139 8.75 -9.32 12.70
CA PHE A 139 8.05 -9.76 11.50
C PHE A 139 8.83 -9.34 10.22
N PRO A 140 8.85 -10.15 9.15
CA PRO A 140 9.64 -9.87 7.94
C PRO A 140 9.25 -8.57 7.24
N ILE A 141 7.98 -8.16 7.38
CA ILE A 141 7.42 -6.97 6.75
C ILE A 141 7.12 -5.96 7.84
N LYS A 142 7.84 -4.83 7.82
CA LYS A 142 7.74 -3.74 8.80
C LYS A 142 6.83 -2.63 8.27
N ASN A 143 6.38 -1.77 9.18
CA ASN A 143 5.72 -0.49 8.87
C ASN A 143 4.30 -0.57 8.29
N TYR A 144 3.45 -1.48 8.75
CA TYR A 144 2.03 -1.49 8.34
C TYR A 144 1.21 -0.28 8.84
N GLY A 145 1.77 0.58 9.70
CA GLY A 145 1.06 1.74 10.25
C GLY A 145 0.52 2.68 9.15
N ASN A 146 1.34 3.03 8.15
CA ASN A 146 0.90 3.86 7.02
C ASN A 146 -0.26 3.21 6.23
N SER A 147 -0.16 1.90 6.01
CA SER A 147 -1.04 1.08 5.19
C SER A 147 -2.36 0.84 5.90
N ILE A 148 -2.32 0.69 7.23
CA ILE A 148 -3.50 0.64 8.09
C ILE A 148 -4.24 1.97 8.06
N CYS A 149 -3.55 3.11 8.24
CA CYS A 149 -4.19 4.43 8.16
C CYS A 149 -4.80 4.69 6.77
N LEU A 150 -4.10 4.32 5.70
CA LEU A 150 -4.61 4.42 4.33
C LEU A 150 -5.87 3.56 4.13
N LEU A 151 -5.85 2.30 4.57
CA LEU A 151 -7.01 1.41 4.48
C LEU A 151 -8.18 1.93 5.32
N ARG A 152 -7.91 2.45 6.52
CA ARG A 152 -8.92 3.09 7.38
C ARG A 152 -9.55 4.29 6.69
N GLY A 153 -8.76 5.12 6.02
CA GLY A 153 -9.28 6.22 5.21
C GLY A 153 -10.21 5.73 4.09
N LYS A 154 -9.82 4.68 3.37
CA LYS A 154 -10.65 4.06 2.32
C LYS A 154 -11.95 3.45 2.85
N ILE A 155 -11.90 2.86 4.05
CA ILE A 155 -13.09 2.32 4.73
C ILE A 155 -14.03 3.47 5.09
N TYR A 156 -13.55 4.54 5.72
CA TYR A 156 -14.37 5.71 6.05
C TYR A 156 -14.94 6.37 4.81
N GLU A 157 -14.18 6.43 3.72
CA GLU A 157 -14.67 6.92 2.44
C GLU A 157 -15.80 6.04 1.89
N ALA A 158 -15.66 4.71 1.94
CA ALA A 158 -16.71 3.77 1.55
C ALA A 158 -17.96 3.84 2.46
N MET A 159 -17.81 4.35 3.68
CA MET A 159 -18.90 4.63 4.63
C MET A 159 -19.45 6.06 4.54
N ASP A 160 -19.08 6.83 3.51
CA ASP A 160 -19.47 8.24 3.31
C ASP A 160 -19.00 9.21 4.42
N ASN A 161 -18.02 8.82 5.24
CA ASN A 161 -17.44 9.67 6.29
C ASN A 161 -16.16 10.37 5.80
N ARG A 162 -16.34 11.41 4.98
CA ARG A 162 -15.25 12.11 4.29
C ARG A 162 -14.29 12.86 5.22
N SER A 163 -14.77 13.40 6.34
CA SER A 163 -13.91 14.11 7.29
C SER A 163 -12.91 13.15 7.94
N LEU A 164 -13.40 12.04 8.49
CA LEU A 164 -12.51 11.03 9.09
C LEU A 164 -11.59 10.38 8.06
N ALA A 165 -12.07 10.18 6.83
CA ALA A 165 -11.24 9.68 5.73
C ALA A 165 -10.06 10.62 5.47
N SER A 166 -10.32 11.94 5.39
CA SER A 166 -9.27 12.94 5.18
C SER A 166 -8.23 12.96 6.30
N ASP A 167 -8.65 12.87 7.56
CA ASP A 167 -7.74 12.80 8.70
C ASP A 167 -6.86 11.53 8.63
N CYS A 168 -7.46 10.38 8.29
CA CYS A 168 -6.72 9.13 8.15
C CYS A 168 -5.69 9.16 7.02
N TYR A 169 -6.02 9.77 5.88
CA TYR A 169 -5.07 9.95 4.77
C TYR A 169 -3.94 10.92 5.13
N ARG A 170 -4.21 11.98 5.90
CA ARG A 170 -3.18 12.88 6.42
C ARG A 170 -2.24 12.15 7.37
N GLU A 171 -2.76 11.32 8.27
CA GLU A 171 -1.93 10.50 9.16
C GLU A 171 -1.08 9.48 8.37
N ALA A 172 -1.65 8.86 7.34
CA ALA A 172 -0.90 7.93 6.48
C ALA A 172 0.34 8.60 5.84
N LEU A 173 0.20 9.84 5.37
CA LEU A 173 1.29 10.65 4.81
C LEU A 173 2.32 11.11 5.87
N ARG A 174 1.89 11.33 7.12
CA ARG A 174 2.81 11.66 8.22
C ARG A 174 3.65 10.45 8.62
N LEU A 175 3.06 9.25 8.60
CA LEU A 175 3.76 8.01 8.89
C LEU A 175 4.74 7.63 7.77
N ASP A 176 4.33 7.78 6.51
CA ASP A 176 5.19 7.55 5.36
C ASP A 176 4.95 8.62 4.28
N VAL A 177 5.98 9.45 4.07
CA VAL A 177 5.94 10.52 3.08
C VAL A 177 5.76 9.96 1.66
N TYR A 178 6.23 8.75 1.37
CA TYR A 178 6.14 8.12 0.05
C TYR A 178 4.78 7.50 -0.26
N CYS A 179 3.81 7.56 0.67
CA CYS A 179 2.45 7.07 0.47
C CYS A 179 1.65 7.96 -0.50
N PHE A 180 2.02 7.94 -1.79
CA PHE A 180 1.41 8.77 -2.83
C PHE A 180 -0.10 8.48 -2.99
N GLU A 181 -0.53 7.24 -2.75
CA GLU A 181 -1.93 6.86 -2.84
C GLU A 181 -2.83 7.69 -1.89
N ALA A 182 -2.37 7.97 -0.66
CA ALA A 182 -3.09 8.83 0.26
C ALA A 182 -3.21 10.27 -0.27
N LEU A 183 -2.12 10.80 -0.85
CA LEU A 183 -2.10 12.13 -1.46
C LEU A 183 -3.06 12.22 -2.65
N GLU A 184 -3.04 11.21 -3.52
CA GLU A 184 -3.90 11.15 -4.70
C GLU A 184 -5.38 11.14 -4.32
N LEU A 185 -5.76 10.38 -3.28
CA LEU A 185 -7.14 10.36 -2.76
C LEU A 185 -7.54 11.72 -2.18
N LEU A 186 -6.66 12.38 -1.41
CA LEU A 186 -6.93 13.72 -0.88
C LEU A 186 -7.18 14.75 -2.00
N ILE A 187 -6.39 14.71 -3.07
CA ILE A 187 -6.49 15.65 -4.21
C ILE A 187 -7.72 15.33 -5.08
N ASN A 188 -7.90 14.06 -5.48
CA ASN A 188 -8.94 13.66 -6.43
C ASN A 188 -10.35 13.83 -5.85
N HIS A 189 -10.51 13.58 -4.55
CA HIS A 189 -11.79 13.77 -3.87
C HIS A 189 -11.97 15.21 -3.36
N HIS A 190 -11.05 16.14 -3.65
CA HIS A 190 -11.08 17.53 -3.17
C HIS A 190 -11.28 17.62 -1.65
N MET A 191 -10.61 16.76 -0.88
CA MET A 191 -10.83 16.66 0.57
C MET A 191 -10.23 17.83 1.36
N LEU A 192 -9.33 18.58 0.74
CA LEU A 192 -8.60 19.68 1.36
C LEU A 192 -8.85 21.00 0.62
N THR A 193 -8.80 22.09 1.37
CA THR A 193 -8.71 23.45 0.82
C THR A 193 -7.27 23.76 0.38
N ALA A 194 -7.10 24.76 -0.50
CA ALA A 194 -5.78 25.17 -0.97
C ALA A 194 -4.82 25.62 0.16
N GLN A 195 -5.36 26.08 1.30
CA GLN A 195 -4.56 26.40 2.47
C GLN A 195 -4.13 25.12 3.21
N GLU A 196 -5.06 24.19 3.42
CA GLU A 196 -4.77 22.91 4.08
C GLU A 196 -3.80 22.04 3.29
N GLU A 197 -3.80 22.12 1.96
CA GLU A 197 -2.82 21.46 1.08
C GLU A 197 -1.39 21.99 1.34
N LYS A 198 -1.24 23.32 1.43
CA LYS A 198 0.05 23.95 1.74
C LYS A 198 0.50 23.60 3.16
N ASP A 199 -0.42 23.65 4.11
CA ASP A 199 -0.15 23.30 5.51
C ASP A 199 0.22 21.83 5.64
N LEU A 200 -0.42 20.93 4.86
CA LEU A 200 -0.08 19.52 4.81
C LEU A 200 1.37 19.33 4.36
N ILE A 201 1.77 19.87 3.19
CA ILE A 201 3.14 19.75 2.66
C ILE A 201 4.17 20.28 3.67
N ASN A 202 3.88 21.41 4.32
CA ASN A 202 4.77 22.01 5.32
C ASN A 202 4.86 21.18 6.61
N SER A 203 3.81 20.43 6.95
CA SER A 203 3.76 19.61 8.16
C SER A 203 4.41 18.22 8.00
N LEU A 204 4.76 17.80 6.78
CA LEU A 204 5.34 16.48 6.53
C LEU A 204 6.75 16.36 7.14
N PRO A 205 7.09 15.22 7.78
CA PRO A 205 8.39 14.98 8.40
C PRO A 205 9.49 14.63 7.38
N LEU A 206 9.63 15.45 6.32
CA LEU A 206 10.58 15.24 5.22
C LEU A 206 12.03 15.14 5.73
N SER A 207 12.40 15.96 6.71
CA SER A 207 13.76 15.98 7.28
C SER A 207 14.12 14.72 8.08
N SER A 208 13.13 13.97 8.56
CA SER A 208 13.35 12.77 9.37
C SER A 208 13.35 11.48 8.54
N GLN A 209 12.61 11.46 7.43
CA GLN A 209 12.41 10.24 6.63
C GLN A 209 13.22 10.22 5.33
N CYS A 210 13.69 11.37 4.85
CA CYS A 210 14.36 11.51 3.56
C CYS A 210 15.75 12.10 3.70
N SER A 211 16.63 11.78 2.75
CA SER A 211 17.84 12.57 2.53
C SER A 211 17.47 13.97 1.99
N PRO A 212 18.32 15.00 2.14
CA PRO A 212 17.97 16.37 1.75
C PRO A 212 17.61 16.49 0.25
N GLY A 213 18.24 15.71 -0.64
CA GLY A 213 17.90 15.70 -2.07
C GLY A 213 16.54 15.05 -2.38
N GLU A 214 16.17 14.00 -1.64
CA GLU A 214 14.87 13.35 -1.78
C GLU A 214 13.75 14.20 -1.20
N ALA A 215 14.00 14.92 -0.10
CA ALA A 215 13.02 15.84 0.49
C ALA A 215 12.60 16.93 -0.51
N ASP A 216 13.55 17.50 -1.26
CA ASP A 216 13.28 18.50 -2.28
C ASP A 216 12.54 17.90 -3.49
N LEU A 217 12.87 16.66 -3.87
CA LEU A 217 12.14 15.91 -4.89
C LEU A 217 10.67 15.71 -4.52
N VAL A 218 10.40 15.12 -3.36
CA VAL A 218 9.04 14.81 -2.92
C VAL A 218 8.22 16.08 -2.76
N ARG A 219 8.79 17.13 -2.14
CA ARG A 219 8.13 18.43 -2.00
C ARG A 219 7.77 19.01 -3.38
N SER A 220 8.72 19.02 -4.32
CA SER A 220 8.50 19.56 -5.67
C SER A 220 7.40 18.80 -6.42
N LEU A 221 7.38 17.47 -6.33
CA LEU A 221 6.37 16.63 -6.98
C LEU A 221 4.97 16.85 -6.36
N TYR A 222 4.86 16.91 -5.04
CA TYR A 222 3.58 17.09 -4.35
C TYR A 222 3.01 18.49 -4.59
N GLU A 223 3.86 19.52 -4.54
CA GLU A 223 3.46 20.88 -4.91
C GLU A 223 3.02 20.98 -6.37
N SER A 224 3.71 20.30 -7.29
CA SER A 224 3.37 20.30 -8.71
C SER A 224 1.97 19.73 -8.97
N ARG A 225 1.55 18.73 -8.18
CA ARG A 225 0.25 18.08 -8.23
C ARG A 225 -0.88 18.91 -7.60
N MET A 226 -0.61 19.63 -6.51
CA MET A 226 -1.63 20.43 -5.79
C MET A 226 -1.90 21.80 -6.42
N LYS A 227 -0.91 22.41 -7.09
CA LYS A 227 -1.03 23.76 -7.71
C LYS A 227 -1.79 23.77 -9.04
N LYS A 228 -3.00 23.21 -9.09
CA LYS A 228 -3.83 23.13 -10.32
C LYS A 228 -4.29 24.51 -10.81
N TYR A 229 -4.62 25.40 -9.88
CA TYR A 229 -5.24 26.70 -10.15
C TYR A 229 -4.25 27.88 -10.18
N ASP A 230 -2.99 27.64 -9.82
CA ASP A 230 -1.98 28.69 -9.82
C ASP A 230 -1.69 29.16 -11.25
N CYS A 231 -1.29 30.43 -11.39
CA CYS A 231 -0.83 30.96 -12.67
C CYS A 231 0.30 30.07 -13.24
N PRO A 232 0.39 29.84 -14.56
CA PRO A 232 1.38 28.95 -15.17
C PRO A 232 2.83 29.48 -15.12
N GLY A 233 3.10 30.48 -14.25
CA GLY A 233 4.41 31.03 -13.99
C GLY A 233 5.36 30.02 -13.34
N LYS A 234 6.63 30.44 -13.20
CA LYS A 234 7.83 29.67 -12.81
C LYS A 234 7.66 28.72 -11.61
N VAL A 235 6.92 27.63 -11.75
CA VAL A 235 7.21 26.41 -11.00
C VAL A 235 8.44 25.82 -11.68
N GLU A 236 9.59 26.40 -11.37
CA GLU A 236 10.88 25.88 -11.81
C GLU A 236 11.14 24.65 -10.95
N ILE A 237 10.99 23.49 -11.57
CA ILE A 237 11.53 22.24 -11.04
C ILE A 237 13.01 22.53 -10.75
N PRO A 238 13.49 22.28 -9.51
CA PRO A 238 14.88 22.52 -9.14
C PRO A 238 15.84 21.96 -10.19
N ALA A 239 16.95 22.66 -10.47
CA ALA A 239 17.96 22.23 -11.44
C ALA A 239 18.38 20.74 -11.36
N PRO A 240 18.56 20.11 -10.18
CA PRO A 240 18.88 18.68 -10.11
C PRO A 240 17.76 17.75 -10.63
N LEU A 241 16.53 18.25 -10.72
CA LEU A 241 15.34 17.53 -11.13
C LEU A 241 14.95 17.82 -12.59
N ALA A 242 15.80 18.51 -13.34
CA ALA A 242 15.57 18.84 -14.75
C ALA A 242 15.17 17.63 -15.64
N PRO A 243 15.67 16.40 -15.43
CA PRO A 243 15.20 15.24 -16.20
C PRO A 243 13.71 14.92 -16.03
N LEU A 244 13.09 15.33 -14.91
CA LEU A 244 11.67 15.11 -14.65
C LEU A 244 10.76 16.09 -15.41
N CYS A 245 11.30 17.16 -16.00
CA CYS A 245 10.53 18.10 -16.80
C CYS A 245 9.81 17.44 -17.99
N ASP A 246 10.40 16.38 -18.55
CA ASP A 246 9.85 15.62 -19.67
C ASP A 246 9.02 14.39 -19.23
N ASN A 247 8.86 14.17 -17.92
CA ASN A 247 8.01 13.10 -17.41
C ASN A 247 6.53 13.39 -17.75
N MET A 248 5.81 12.38 -18.23
CA MET A 248 4.41 12.50 -18.63
C MET A 248 3.54 13.12 -17.53
N ASP A 249 3.68 12.69 -16.28
CA ASP A 249 2.86 13.19 -15.16
C ASP A 249 3.07 14.70 -14.93
N VAL A 250 4.32 15.15 -14.98
CA VAL A 250 4.69 16.56 -14.80
C VAL A 250 4.16 17.39 -15.97
N VAL A 251 4.26 16.87 -17.18
CA VAL A 251 3.77 17.51 -18.40
C VAL A 251 2.24 17.57 -18.42
N VAL A 252 1.55 16.53 -17.92
CA VAL A 252 0.10 16.49 -17.73
C VAL A 252 -0.33 17.54 -16.71
N SER A 253 0.31 17.65 -15.55
CA SER A 253 0.01 18.70 -14.57
C SER A 253 0.23 20.11 -15.15
N LYS A 254 1.24 20.28 -16.00
CA LYS A 254 1.45 21.55 -16.73
C LYS A 254 0.32 21.84 -17.72
N ALA A 255 -0.16 20.83 -18.44
CA ALA A 255 -1.30 20.96 -19.34
C ALA A 255 -2.58 21.32 -18.57
N GLU A 256 -2.82 20.69 -17.42
CA GLU A 256 -3.94 20.97 -16.52
C GLU A 256 -3.91 22.43 -16.04
N ARG A 257 -2.75 22.96 -15.62
CA ARG A 257 -2.61 24.39 -15.28
C ARG A 257 -2.90 25.31 -16.46
N HIS A 258 -2.45 24.96 -17.67
CA HIS A 258 -2.79 25.73 -18.87
C HIS A 258 -4.28 25.69 -19.18
N LEU A 259 -4.97 24.57 -18.94
CA LEU A 259 -6.42 24.45 -19.08
C LEU A 259 -7.14 25.41 -18.12
N TYR A 260 -6.81 25.38 -16.83
CA TYR A 260 -7.46 26.25 -15.83
C TYR A 260 -7.18 27.75 -16.03
N ASN A 261 -6.04 28.09 -16.64
CA ASN A 261 -5.71 29.48 -17.02
C ASN A 261 -6.22 29.87 -18.42
N CYS A 262 -7.18 29.12 -18.98
CA CYS A 262 -7.80 29.37 -20.30
C CYS A 262 -6.82 29.38 -21.48
N ASN A 263 -5.64 28.79 -21.32
CA ASN A 263 -4.60 28.67 -22.35
C ASN A 263 -4.81 27.39 -23.18
N PHE A 264 -5.99 27.25 -23.79
CA PHE A 264 -6.43 26.01 -24.45
C PHE A 264 -5.53 25.58 -25.61
N ARG A 265 -4.95 26.52 -26.37
CA ARG A 265 -4.06 26.19 -27.51
C ARG A 265 -2.77 25.49 -27.06
N THR A 266 -2.21 25.93 -25.94
CA THR A 266 -0.98 25.35 -25.37
C THR A 266 -1.29 24.02 -24.71
N ALA A 267 -2.38 23.94 -23.94
CA ALA A 267 -2.86 22.69 -23.35
C ALA A 267 -3.13 21.63 -24.43
N TYR A 268 -3.73 22.00 -25.57
CA TYR A 268 -3.98 21.11 -26.70
C TYR A 268 -2.69 20.53 -27.29
N LYS A 269 -1.69 21.38 -27.54
CA LYS A 269 -0.40 20.93 -28.09
C LYS A 269 0.30 19.95 -27.15
N ILE A 270 0.27 20.23 -25.85
CA ILE A 270 0.89 19.39 -24.84
C ILE A 270 0.17 18.04 -24.73
N THR A 271 -1.16 18.07 -24.58
CA THR A 271 -1.97 16.83 -24.46
C THR A 271 -1.94 15.98 -25.73
N SER A 272 -1.96 16.59 -26.93
CA SER A 272 -1.83 15.83 -28.19
C SER A 272 -0.51 15.08 -28.26
N ARG A 273 0.61 15.77 -27.94
CA ARG A 273 1.94 15.13 -27.87
C ARG A 273 1.99 13.98 -26.87
N ILE A 274 1.29 14.10 -25.73
CA ILE A 274 1.23 13.01 -24.75
C ILE A 274 0.47 11.83 -25.32
N LEU A 275 -0.72 12.04 -25.90
CA LEU A 275 -1.55 10.96 -26.44
C LEU A 275 -0.95 10.29 -27.68
N ASP A 276 -0.12 11.00 -28.45
CA ASP A 276 0.68 10.41 -29.53
C ASP A 276 1.71 9.39 -29.00
N MET A 277 2.20 9.57 -27.77
CA MET A 277 3.21 8.69 -27.13
C MET A 277 2.56 7.62 -26.24
N ASP A 278 1.51 7.97 -25.50
CA ASP A 278 0.71 7.10 -24.63
C ASP A 278 -0.79 7.36 -24.86
N PRO A 279 -1.42 6.59 -25.76
CA PRO A 279 -2.84 6.76 -26.08
C PRO A 279 -3.79 6.49 -24.89
N TYR A 280 -3.34 5.74 -23.88
CA TYR A 280 -4.18 5.28 -22.77
C TYR A 280 -3.90 6.04 -21.47
N ASN A 281 -3.26 7.20 -21.54
CA ASN A 281 -2.95 8.02 -20.38
C ASN A 281 -4.23 8.50 -19.67
N ARG A 282 -4.57 7.87 -18.55
CA ARG A 282 -5.81 8.11 -17.79
C ARG A 282 -5.96 9.55 -17.30
N GLN A 283 -4.85 10.20 -16.94
CA GLN A 283 -4.87 11.57 -16.43
C GLN A 283 -4.94 12.62 -17.55
N CYS A 284 -4.35 12.33 -18.71
CA CYS A 284 -4.36 13.22 -19.87
C CYS A 284 -5.71 13.26 -20.59
N LEU A 285 -6.40 12.11 -20.69
CA LEU A 285 -7.64 11.99 -21.45
C LEU A 285 -8.73 13.00 -21.05
N PRO A 286 -9.10 13.18 -19.76
CA PRO A 286 -10.10 14.16 -19.36
C PRO A 286 -9.72 15.59 -19.75
N ILE A 287 -8.43 15.95 -19.61
CA ILE A 287 -7.90 17.27 -19.94
C ILE A 287 -7.96 17.48 -21.46
N HIS A 288 -7.54 16.49 -22.25
CA HIS A 288 -7.57 16.59 -23.70
C HIS A 288 -9.00 16.73 -24.23
N ILE A 289 -9.95 15.96 -23.71
CA ILE A 289 -11.36 16.05 -24.06
C ILE A 289 -11.90 17.44 -23.73
N ALA A 290 -11.62 17.97 -22.53
CA ALA A 290 -12.04 19.32 -22.15
C ALA A 290 -11.50 20.37 -23.13
N VAL A 291 -10.22 20.27 -23.52
CA VAL A 291 -9.61 21.20 -24.48
C VAL A 291 -10.19 21.06 -25.89
N LEU A 292 -10.48 19.85 -26.36
CA LEU A 292 -11.12 19.62 -27.67
C LEU A 292 -12.49 20.27 -27.75
N VAL A 293 -13.28 20.14 -26.68
CA VAL A 293 -14.61 20.75 -26.55
C VAL A 293 -14.51 22.27 -26.61
N GLU A 294 -13.63 22.87 -25.82
CA GLU A 294 -13.42 24.33 -25.80
C GLU A 294 -12.92 24.87 -27.15
N LEU A 295 -12.06 24.12 -27.84
CA LEU A 295 -11.54 24.49 -29.16
C LEU A 295 -12.47 24.12 -30.32
N LYS A 296 -13.60 23.45 -30.05
CA LYS A 296 -14.56 22.94 -31.04
C LYS A 296 -13.89 22.08 -32.13
N LYS A 297 -12.94 21.24 -31.72
CA LYS A 297 -12.27 20.28 -32.60
C LYS A 297 -12.87 18.90 -32.32
N PHE A 298 -13.85 18.50 -33.13
CA PHE A 298 -14.51 17.20 -33.06
C PHE A 298 -14.35 16.48 -34.39
#